data_AF-A0A200R7X5-F1
#
_entry.id   AF-A0A200R7X5-F1
#
_cell.length_a   1.000
_cell.length_b   1.000
_cell.length_c   1.000
_cell.angle_alpha   90.00
_cell.angle_beta   90.00
_cell.angle_gamma   90.00
#
_symmetry.space_group_name_H-M   'P 1'
#
loop_
_entity.id
_entity.type
_entity.pdbx_description
1 polymer ?
#
loop_
_entity_poly.entity_id
_entity_poly.type
_entity_poly.pdbx_seq_one_letter_code
_entity_poly.pdbx_strand_id
1 'polypeptide(L)'
;MDSLTAARKRYSFARVCVEVDATDSLPDSVPVVIDGNKKVNVAAEYSWKPPRCSSCAVFGHTNEKCPNQKTSKSIQKWVPK
;
A
#
# COMPACT_ATOMS: atom_id res chain seq x y z
N MET A 1 17.73 10.72 3.64
CA MET A 1 18.08 10.03 4.91
C MET A 1 18.29 11.09 5.96
N ASP A 2 17.43 11.12 6.97
CA ASP A 2 17.47 12.08 8.08
C ASP A 2 18.77 11.94 8.91
N SER A 3 19.44 13.07 9.16
CA SER A 3 20.78 13.13 9.78
C SER A 3 20.85 12.49 11.18
N LEU A 4 19.73 12.41 11.89
CA LEU A 4 19.63 11.80 13.22
C LEU A 4 19.61 10.26 13.15
N THR A 5 19.05 9.69 12.09
CA THR A 5 19.06 8.25 11.81
C THR A 5 20.45 7.78 11.42
N ALA A 6 21.17 8.59 10.62
CA ALA A 6 22.56 8.33 10.29
C ALA A 6 23.47 8.35 11.54
N ALA A 7 23.15 9.18 12.54
CA ALA A 7 23.96 9.35 13.74
C ALA A 7 23.68 8.32 14.87
N ARG A 8 22.71 7.40 14.69
CA ARG A 8 22.26 6.42 15.71
C ARG A 8 21.97 7.05 17.09
N LYS A 9 21.69 8.36 17.12
CA LYS A 9 21.58 9.13 18.37
C LYS A 9 20.11 9.15 18.80
N ARG A 10 19.71 8.01 19.40
CA ARG A 10 18.40 7.71 20.01
C ARG A 10 17.18 7.82 19.09
N TYR A 11 16.67 6.67 18.68
CA TYR A 11 15.26 6.47 18.41
C TYR A 11 14.75 5.50 19.48
N SER A 12 13.79 5.91 20.32
CA SER A 12 13.22 5.03 21.35
C SER A 12 12.41 3.84 20.78
N PHE A 13 12.49 3.62 19.45
CA PHE A 13 11.76 2.61 18.70
C PHE A 13 12.47 2.31 17.37
N ALA A 14 12.46 1.04 16.95
CA ALA A 14 12.94 0.66 15.62
C ALA A 14 11.91 1.04 14.55
N ARG A 15 12.38 1.39 13.35
CA ARG A 15 11.54 1.57 12.16
C ARG A 15 11.98 0.57 11.09
N VAL A 16 11.01 -0.03 10.41
CA VAL A 16 11.23 -0.93 9.28
C VAL A 16 10.48 -0.40 8.07
N CYS A 17 11.10 -0.47 6.90
CA CYS A 17 10.45 -0.23 5.61
C CYS A 17 10.22 -1.58 4.94
N VAL A 18 9.00 -1.80 4.44
CA VAL A 18 8.64 -3.01 3.72
C VAL A 18 8.33 -2.60 2.29
N GLU A 19 9.06 -3.19 1.34
CA GLU A 19 8.75 -3.07 -0.08
C GLU A 19 7.60 -4.02 -0.41
N VAL A 20 6.61 -3.51 -1.13
CA VAL A 20 5.40 -4.25 -1.51
C VAL A 20 5.12 -3.99 -2.97
N ASP A 21 4.86 -5.06 -3.72
CA ASP A 21 4.42 -4.94 -5.10
C ASP A 21 2.97 -4.45 -5.15
N ALA A 22 2.65 -3.63 -6.16
CA ALA A 22 1.30 -3.12 -6.36
C ALA A 22 0.34 -4.17 -6.95
N THR A 23 0.86 -5.29 -7.47
CA THR A 23 0.06 -6.48 -7.80
C THR A 23 -0.45 -7.21 -6.57
N ASP A 24 0.27 -7.08 -5.45
CA ASP A 24 -0.01 -7.81 -4.22
C ASP A 24 -0.85 -7.01 -3.21
N SER A 25 -1.48 -7.75 -2.30
CA SER A 25 -2.13 -7.15 -1.14
C SER A 25 -1.10 -6.69 -0.12
N LEU A 26 -1.39 -5.57 0.54
CA LEU A 26 -0.58 -5.09 1.68
C LEU A 26 -0.60 -6.15 2.78
N PRO A 27 0.56 -6.54 3.35
CA PRO A 27 0.64 -7.61 4.34
C PRO A 27 -0.01 -7.19 5.67
N ASP A 28 -0.73 -8.11 6.31
CA ASP A 28 -1.30 -7.89 7.64
C ASP A 28 -0.30 -8.14 8.77
N SER A 29 0.86 -8.75 8.48
CA SER A 29 1.92 -9.00 9.45
C SER A 29 3.30 -9.06 8.79
N VAL A 30 4.33 -8.65 9.52
CA VAL A 30 5.73 -8.64 9.06
C VAL A 30 6.57 -9.52 9.98
N PRO A 31 7.28 -10.53 9.46
CA PRO A 31 8.20 -11.33 10.26
C PRO A 31 9.46 -10.53 10.56
N VAL A 32 9.80 -10.41 11.85
CA VAL A 32 11.02 -9.76 12.32
C VAL A 32 11.88 -10.75 13.11
N VAL A 33 13.19 -10.64 12.97
CA VAL A 33 14.14 -11.43 13.78
C VAL A 33 14.66 -10.55 14.92
N ILE A 34 14.37 -10.97 16.15
CA ILE A 34 14.80 -10.32 17.39
C ILE A 34 15.94 -11.16 17.99
N ASP A 35 17.01 -10.50 18.43
CA ASP A 35 18.18 -11.13 19.05
C ASP A 35 18.79 -12.28 18.22
N GLY A 36 18.72 -12.18 16.89
CA GLY A 36 19.33 -13.12 15.94
C GLY A 36 18.68 -14.51 15.86
N ASN A 37 17.80 -14.87 16.78
CA ASN A 37 17.26 -16.24 16.87
C ASN A 37 15.74 -16.32 17.02
N LYS A 38 15.06 -15.24 17.45
CA LYS A 38 13.60 -15.24 17.60
C LYS A 38 12.91 -14.61 16.40
N LYS A 39 12.19 -15.41 15.62
CA LYS A 39 11.25 -14.91 14.61
C LYS A 39 9.93 -14.56 15.28
N VAL A 40 9.50 -13.32 15.16
CA VAL A 40 8.22 -12.83 15.67
C VAL A 40 7.44 -12.22 14.52
N ASN A 41 6.14 -12.53 14.42
CA ASN A 41 5.26 -11.85 13.47
C ASN A 41 4.65 -10.63 14.17
N VAL A 42 4.91 -9.46 13.61
CA VAL A 42 4.35 -8.20 14.12
C VAL A 42 3.17 -7.83 13.24
N ALA A 43 1.99 -7.65 13.84
CA ALA A 43 0.80 -7.22 13.12
C ALA A 43 0.99 -5.79 12.56
N ALA A 44 0.64 -5.61 11.29
CA ALA A 44 0.75 -4.33 10.61
C ALA A 44 -0.57 -3.56 10.73
N GLU A 45 -0.56 -2.46 11.49
CA GLU A 45 -1.65 -1.50 11.51
C GLU A 45 -1.30 -0.30 10.62
N TYR A 46 -2.25 0.10 9.76
CA TYR A 46 -2.05 1.16 8.79
C TYR A 46 -3.00 2.32 9.09
N SER A 47 -2.49 3.46 9.52
CA SER A 47 -3.30 4.67 9.69
C SER A 47 -3.83 5.20 8.34
N TRP A 48 -3.15 4.87 7.24
CA TRP A 48 -3.55 5.22 5.89
C TRP A 48 -2.97 4.22 4.88
N LYS A 49 -3.73 3.93 3.82
CA LYS A 49 -3.32 3.09 2.68
C LYS A 49 -3.56 3.86 1.37
N PRO A 50 -2.59 3.93 0.44
CA PRO A 50 -2.81 4.56 -0.85
C PRO A 50 -3.87 3.80 -1.67
N PRO A 51 -4.66 4.50 -2.50
CA PRO A 51 -5.56 3.84 -3.44
C PRO A 51 -4.77 2.97 -4.41
N ARG A 52 -5.22 1.73 -4.63
CA ARG A 52 -4.62 0.77 -5.56
C ARG A 52 -5.54 0.54 -6.75
N CYS A 53 -4.97 0.55 -7.95
CA CYS A 53 -5.66 0.12 -9.15
C CYS A 53 -5.21 -1.29 -9.52
N SER A 54 -6.14 -2.25 -9.47
CA SER A 54 -5.91 -3.64 -9.86
C SER A 54 -5.67 -3.77 -11.37
N SER A 55 -6.33 -2.95 -12.18
CA SER A 55 -6.19 -2.97 -13.64
C SER A 55 -4.82 -2.50 -14.12
N CYS A 56 -4.25 -1.50 -13.45
CA CYS A 56 -2.95 -0.94 -13.80
C CYS A 56 -1.80 -1.48 -12.96
N ALA A 57 -2.09 -2.24 -11.89
CA ALA A 57 -1.13 -2.71 -10.89
C ALA A 57 -0.23 -1.57 -10.36
N VAL A 58 -0.84 -0.44 -9.96
CA VAL A 58 -0.13 0.73 -9.40
C VAL A 58 -0.88 1.34 -8.23
N PHE A 59 -0.15 2.09 -7.40
CA PHE A 59 -0.71 2.98 -6.38
C PHE A 59 -0.95 4.39 -6.95
N GLY A 60 -2.02 5.04 -6.49
CA GLY A 60 -2.34 6.44 -6.82
C GLY A 60 -3.79 6.69 -7.26
N HIS A 61 -4.51 5.67 -7.72
CA HIS A 61 -5.94 5.76 -8.05
C HIS A 61 -6.67 4.42 -7.82
N THR A 62 -7.99 4.46 -7.68
CA THR A 62 -8.82 3.24 -7.59
C THR A 62 -9.23 2.78 -8.99
N ASN A 63 -9.70 1.54 -9.11
CA ASN A 63 -10.22 1.01 -10.39
C ASN A 63 -11.32 1.89 -11.01
N GLU A 64 -12.12 2.57 -10.18
CA GLU A 64 -13.21 3.48 -10.58
C GLU A 64 -12.72 4.83 -11.13
N LYS A 65 -11.50 5.23 -10.77
CA LYS A 65 -10.85 6.46 -11.23
C LYS A 65 -9.70 6.16 -12.20
N CYS A 66 -9.73 4.96 -12.79
CA CYS A 66 -8.67 4.52 -13.67
C CYS A 66 -8.75 5.27 -15.01
N PRO A 67 -7.68 5.97 -15.45
CA PRO A 67 -7.68 6.67 -16.73
C PRO A 67 -7.84 5.70 -17.92
N ASN A 68 -7.49 4.44 -17.72
CA ASN A 68 -7.62 3.37 -18.71
C ASN A 68 -8.96 2.61 -18.62
N GLN A 69 -9.90 3.08 -17.79
CA GLN A 69 -11.19 2.41 -17.64
C GLN A 69 -11.97 2.53 -18.95
N LYS A 70 -12.15 1.41 -19.65
CA LYS A 70 -13.04 1.33 -20.81
C LYS A 70 -14.45 1.62 -20.30
N THR A 71 -14.92 2.85 -20.47
CA THR A 71 -16.30 3.21 -20.16
C THR A 71 -17.20 2.30 -20.99
N SER A 72 -17.83 1.31 -20.34
CA SER A 72 -19.07 0.76 -20.87
C SER A 72 -20.06 1.92 -20.77
N LYS A 73 -20.11 2.77 -21.80
CA LYS A 73 -21.15 3.78 -21.93
C LYS A 73 -22.47 3.01 -21.83
N SER A 74 -23.17 3.12 -20.71
CA SER A 74 -24.57 2.77 -20.64
C SER A 74 -25.25 3.62 -21.71
N ILE A 75 -25.61 2.99 -22.83
CA ILE A 75 -26.45 3.62 -23.85
C ILE A 75 -27.67 4.16 -23.11
N GLN A 76 -27.71 5.48 -22.95
CA GLN A 76 -28.88 6.18 -22.46
C GLN A 76 -29.92 5.99 -23.57
N LYS A 77 -30.80 4.99 -23.40
CA LYS A 77 -31.87 4.72 -24.35
C LYS A 77 -32.86 5.87 -24.25
N TRP A 78 -32.85 6.74 -25.26
CA TRP A 78 -33.71 7.91 -25.36
C TRP A 78 -35.18 7.51 -25.32
N VAL A 79 -35.99 8.19 -24.50
CA VAL A 79 -37.45 8.03 -24.44
C VAL A 79 -38.08 9.36 -24.87
N PRO A 80 -38.86 9.41 -25.97
CA PRO A 80 -39.59 10.61 -26.38
C PRO A 80 -40.67 10.99 -25.36
N LYS A 81 -40.95 12.29 -25.26
CA LYS A 81 -42.02 12.88 -24.44
C LYS A 81 -43.29 13.08 -25.24
#